data_AF-A0A972ZR53-F1
#
_entry.id   AF-A0A972ZR53-F1
#
_cell.length_a   1.000
_cell.length_b   1.000
_cell.length_c   1.000
_cell.angle_alpha   90.00
_cell.angle_beta   90.00
_cell.angle_gamma   90.00
#
_symmetry.space_group_name_H-M   'P 1'
#
loop_
_entity.id
_entity.type
_entity.pdbx_description
1 polymer ?
#
loop_
_entity_poly.entity_id
_entity_poly.type
_entity_poly.pdbx_seq_one_letter_code
_entity_poly.pdbx_strand_id
1 'polypeptide(L)'
;MSAIGVRDLSPLIGLLRWLDTVTQEEFDADLPNWGFSQSPVIYENLVIIAPQGKKAGVTAFDKLTGELVWKSRPLTGYNFHVSPILASFGGIEQVIMVSPYDRNDSTKINEVVSFDLKSGKELWNYDGLKSFATITPATVIDDKRLFLTDCSYNDNYKPVSIMLEIILEGEEFIVNEIFVNKEAGCKMHPAVVVDDHLYFNNNGNPNQLVCMTMDGELVWEKGSFQNFEMGSLILIDNLIIGQNGKNGDIHLIEPSPEGYKELGKASFFDSKKSQAWAPLAFSKGKLLARDMEKLVCVDFGE
;
A
#
# COMPACT_ATOMS: atom_id res chain seq x y z
N MET A 1 8.91 -7.73 -19.64
CA MET A 1 8.59 -8.17 -18.27
C MET A 1 7.97 -9.56 -18.35
N SER A 2 8.70 -10.62 -18.03
CA SER A 2 8.23 -12.00 -18.20
C SER A 2 7.28 -12.36 -17.06
N ALA A 3 5.98 -12.39 -17.31
CA ALA A 3 5.04 -13.01 -16.38
C ALA A 3 5.37 -14.49 -16.27
N ILE A 4 5.82 -14.90 -15.08
CA ILE A 4 6.02 -16.29 -14.72
C ILE A 4 4.62 -16.91 -14.68
N GLY A 5 4.30 -17.74 -15.67
CA GLY A 5 3.17 -18.65 -15.59
C GLY A 5 3.48 -19.68 -14.52
N VAL A 6 2.89 -19.51 -13.34
CA VAL A 6 3.01 -20.50 -12.27
C VAL A 6 2.12 -21.68 -12.66
N ARG A 7 2.75 -22.76 -13.14
CA ARG A 7 2.09 -24.02 -13.55
C ARG A 7 1.82 -24.99 -12.37
N ASP A 8 2.23 -24.63 -11.16
CA ASP A 8 2.00 -25.44 -9.97
C ASP A 8 1.70 -24.52 -8.78
N LEU A 9 0.50 -24.63 -8.21
CA LEU A 9 0.03 -23.82 -7.08
C LEU A 9 0.49 -24.38 -5.73
N SER A 10 1.10 -25.58 -5.71
CA SER A 10 1.57 -26.23 -4.47
C SER A 10 2.71 -25.49 -3.74
N PRO A 11 3.68 -24.81 -4.40
CA PRO A 11 4.70 -24.00 -3.72
C PRO A 11 4.12 -22.74 -3.07
N LEU A 12 3.07 -22.14 -3.65
CA LEU A 12 2.43 -20.92 -3.14
C LEU A 12 1.57 -21.19 -1.90
N ILE A 13 0.87 -22.33 -1.85
CA ILE A 13 0.14 -22.77 -0.64
C ILE A 13 1.14 -23.13 0.47
N GLY A 14 2.30 -23.70 0.11
CA GLY A 14 3.42 -23.91 1.02
C GLY A 14 3.96 -22.60 1.58
N LEU A 15 4.18 -21.58 0.73
CA LEU A 15 4.66 -20.26 1.12
C LEU A 15 3.69 -19.52 2.05
N LEU A 16 2.38 -19.57 1.80
CA LEU A 16 1.37 -18.92 2.66
C LEU A 16 1.30 -19.54 4.06
N ARG A 17 1.30 -20.87 4.16
CA ARG A 17 1.37 -21.55 5.47
C ARG A 17 2.70 -21.33 6.16
N TRP A 18 3.78 -21.29 5.40
CA TRP A 18 5.12 -20.99 5.91
C TRP A 18 5.17 -19.58 6.47
N LEU A 19 4.60 -18.57 5.80
CA LEU A 19 4.54 -17.19 6.29
C LEU A 19 3.84 -17.09 7.65
N ASP A 20 2.63 -17.64 7.79
CA ASP A 20 1.85 -17.55 9.04
C ASP A 20 2.53 -18.26 10.23
N THR A 21 3.18 -19.40 9.96
CA THR A 21 3.93 -20.15 10.97
C THR A 21 5.22 -19.44 11.33
N VAL A 22 5.98 -18.97 10.34
CA VAL A 22 7.25 -18.26 10.55
C VAL A 22 7.04 -16.95 11.31
N THR A 23 6.04 -16.14 10.94
CA THR A 23 5.79 -14.86 11.62
C THR A 23 5.47 -15.05 13.10
N GLN A 24 4.61 -16.01 13.44
CA GLN A 24 4.20 -16.25 14.83
C GLN A 24 5.26 -17.01 15.63
N GLU A 25 5.74 -18.14 15.13
CA GLU A 25 6.61 -19.04 15.89
C GLU A 25 8.06 -18.55 15.92
N GLU A 26 8.59 -18.06 14.81
CA GLU A 26 9.98 -17.62 14.75
C GLU A 26 10.15 -16.19 15.26
N PHE A 27 9.21 -15.28 14.97
CA PHE A 27 9.35 -13.85 15.25
C PHE A 27 8.50 -13.30 16.40
N ASP A 28 7.72 -14.14 17.09
CA ASP A 28 6.82 -13.75 18.19
C ASP A 28 5.85 -12.64 17.77
N ALA A 29 5.27 -12.76 16.56
CA ALA A 29 4.25 -11.84 16.07
C ALA A 29 2.87 -12.20 16.63
N ASP A 30 2.16 -11.19 17.14
CA ASP A 30 0.77 -11.35 17.56
C ASP A 30 -0.14 -11.36 16.32
N LEU A 31 -1.10 -12.29 16.26
CA LEU A 31 -2.03 -12.41 15.13
C LEU A 31 -2.97 -11.19 15.05
N PRO A 32 -2.96 -10.43 13.94
CA PRO A 32 -3.89 -9.31 13.77
C PRO A 32 -5.35 -9.76 13.65
N ASN A 33 -6.29 -8.85 13.91
CA ASN A 33 -7.74 -9.12 13.85
C ASN A 33 -8.22 -9.72 12.51
N TRP A 34 -7.55 -9.38 11.40
CA TRP A 34 -7.85 -9.91 10.06
C TRP A 34 -6.71 -10.77 9.49
N GLY A 35 -5.88 -11.37 10.35
CA GLY A 35 -4.76 -12.22 9.96
C GLY A 35 -3.60 -11.48 9.28
N PHE A 36 -2.56 -12.21 8.91
CA PHE A 36 -1.44 -11.67 8.15
C PHE A 36 -1.88 -11.46 6.69
N SER A 37 -2.23 -10.22 6.36
CA SER A 37 -2.79 -9.83 5.05
C SER A 37 -1.82 -9.01 4.20
N GLN A 38 -0.53 -9.10 4.50
CA GLN A 38 0.51 -8.36 3.78
C GLN A 38 0.92 -9.08 2.51
N SER A 39 1.37 -8.32 1.51
CA SER A 39 1.97 -8.86 0.30
C SER A 39 3.49 -8.94 0.47
N PRO A 40 4.10 -10.14 0.40
CA PRO A 40 5.56 -10.27 0.34
C PRO A 40 6.12 -9.53 -0.87
N VAL A 41 7.31 -8.96 -0.70
CA VAL A 41 8.02 -8.24 -1.76
C VAL A 41 9.15 -9.12 -2.27
N ILE A 42 9.29 -9.23 -3.59
CA ILE A 42 10.41 -9.90 -4.23
C ILE A 42 11.39 -8.84 -4.71
N TYR A 43 12.65 -8.96 -4.29
CA TYR A 43 13.75 -8.11 -4.77
C TYR A 43 14.99 -8.95 -5.02
N GLU A 44 15.48 -8.99 -6.26
CA GLU A 44 16.59 -9.86 -6.66
C GLU A 44 16.39 -11.32 -6.20
N ASN A 45 17.23 -11.81 -5.30
CA ASN A 45 17.16 -13.16 -4.71
C ASN A 45 16.45 -13.20 -3.35
N LEU A 46 15.87 -12.09 -2.90
CA LEU A 46 15.21 -11.97 -1.61
C LEU A 46 13.68 -12.05 -1.73
N VAL A 47 13.07 -12.69 -0.74
CA VAL A 47 11.66 -12.50 -0.36
C VAL A 47 11.65 -11.70 0.93
N ILE A 48 11.04 -10.53 0.90
CA ILE A 48 10.93 -9.60 2.04
C ILE A 48 9.52 -9.68 2.58
N ILE A 49 9.42 -9.85 3.89
CA ILE A 49 8.16 -9.93 4.63
C ILE A 49 8.29 -9.06 5.87
N ALA A 50 7.16 -8.66 6.44
CA ALA A 50 7.14 -7.83 7.64
C ALA A 50 6.40 -8.55 8.77
N PRO A 51 7.07 -9.44 9.52
CA PRO A 51 6.43 -10.17 10.61
C PRO A 51 5.80 -9.26 11.65
N GLN A 52 6.33 -8.03 11.81
CA GLN A 52 5.89 -7.06 12.84
C GLN A 52 5.88 -7.68 14.25
N GLY A 53 6.83 -8.59 14.49
CA GLY A 53 6.94 -9.35 15.73
C GLY A 53 7.97 -8.76 16.69
N LYS A 54 8.01 -9.30 17.91
CA LYS A 54 8.91 -8.81 18.97
C LYS A 54 10.39 -9.07 18.67
N LYS A 55 10.71 -9.98 17.74
CA LYS A 55 12.08 -10.31 17.33
C LYS A 55 12.54 -9.60 16.06
N ALA A 56 11.62 -9.13 15.21
CA ALA A 56 11.91 -8.43 13.96
C ALA A 56 10.66 -7.71 13.41
N GLY A 57 10.85 -6.49 12.89
CA GLY A 57 9.82 -5.77 12.17
C GLY A 57 9.69 -6.24 10.71
N VAL A 58 10.84 -6.34 10.04
CA VAL A 58 11.01 -6.74 8.65
C VAL A 58 12.12 -7.77 8.55
N THR A 59 11.98 -8.72 7.64
CA THR A 59 12.94 -9.81 7.42
C THR A 59 13.07 -10.09 5.94
N ALA A 60 14.27 -10.47 5.51
CA ALA A 60 14.50 -11.01 4.18
C ALA A 60 15.01 -12.44 4.24
N PHE A 61 14.49 -13.25 3.33
CA PHE A 61 14.87 -14.64 3.13
C PHE A 61 15.39 -14.83 1.72
N ASP A 62 16.29 -15.78 1.52
CA ASP A 62 16.62 -16.25 0.18
C ASP A 62 15.36 -16.88 -0.44
N LYS A 63 14.98 -16.41 -1.64
CA LYS A 63 13.72 -16.79 -2.28
C LYS A 63 13.67 -18.24 -2.76
N LEU A 64 14.83 -18.91 -2.85
CA LEU A 64 14.95 -20.28 -3.33
C LEU A 64 15.11 -21.26 -2.17
N THR A 65 15.88 -20.90 -1.14
CA THR A 65 16.16 -21.78 0.00
C THR A 65 15.22 -21.55 1.18
N GLY A 66 14.65 -20.35 1.31
CA GLY A 66 13.87 -19.93 2.48
C GLY A 66 14.73 -19.62 3.71
N GLU A 67 16.05 -19.55 3.57
CA GLU A 67 16.95 -19.22 4.67
C GLU A 67 16.92 -17.72 5.00
N LEU A 68 16.92 -17.39 6.29
CA LEU A 68 16.96 -16.00 6.76
C LEU A 68 18.29 -15.35 6.37
N VAL A 69 18.22 -14.26 5.61
CA VAL A 69 19.40 -13.48 5.19
C VAL A 69 19.66 -12.35 6.17
N TRP A 70 18.62 -11.58 6.51
CA TRP A 70 18.71 -10.51 7.51
C TRP A 70 17.36 -10.26 8.19
N LYS A 71 17.42 -9.61 9.35
CA LYS A 71 16.25 -9.10 10.08
C LYS A 71 16.52 -7.69 10.58
N SER A 72 15.49 -6.85 10.57
CA SER A 72 15.53 -5.51 11.17
C SER A 72 15.35 -5.57 12.69
N ARG A 73 15.48 -4.42 13.36
CA ARG A 73 14.91 -4.24 14.70
C ARG A 73 13.37 -4.43 14.67
N PRO A 74 12.73 -4.76 15.81
CA PRO A 74 11.28 -4.69 15.93
C PRO A 74 10.74 -3.29 15.59
N LEU A 75 9.51 -3.25 15.08
CA LEU A 75 8.82 -1.98 14.89
C LEU A 75 8.37 -1.43 16.26
N THR A 76 8.30 -0.11 16.38
CA THR A 76 7.80 0.58 17.58
C THR A 76 6.27 0.58 17.63
N GLY A 77 5.61 0.46 16.48
CA GLY A 77 4.16 0.47 16.36
C GLY A 77 3.46 -0.86 16.64
N TYR A 78 2.15 -0.80 16.41
CA TYR A 78 1.22 -1.91 16.48
C TYR A 78 1.22 -2.70 15.17
N ASN A 79 1.09 -4.02 15.26
CA ASN A 79 1.02 -4.89 14.08
C ASN A 79 -0.29 -4.62 13.29
N PHE A 80 -0.17 -4.27 12.01
CA PHE A 80 -1.33 -4.02 11.14
C PHE A 80 -1.13 -4.54 9.71
N HIS A 81 -2.15 -4.37 8.87
CA HIS A 81 -2.28 -4.99 7.54
C HIS A 81 -1.52 -4.30 6.39
N VAL A 82 -0.56 -3.44 6.68
CA VAL A 82 0.18 -2.68 5.67
C VAL A 82 1.35 -3.48 5.09
N SER A 83 1.50 -3.47 3.76
CA SER A 83 2.58 -4.21 3.07
C SER A 83 3.86 -3.38 2.99
N PRO A 84 5.05 -4.02 3.02
CA PRO A 84 6.33 -3.36 2.76
C PRO A 84 6.41 -2.80 1.33
N ILE A 85 7.17 -1.72 1.15
CA ILE A 85 7.38 -1.08 -0.16
C ILE A 85 8.87 -0.88 -0.41
N LEU A 86 9.28 -0.98 -1.66
CA LEU A 86 10.65 -0.68 -2.08
C LEU A 86 10.77 0.76 -2.55
N ALA A 87 11.85 1.42 -2.17
CA ALA A 87 12.22 2.74 -2.66
C ALA A 87 13.74 2.87 -2.78
N SER A 88 14.20 3.83 -3.58
CA SER A 88 15.61 4.19 -3.68
C SER A 88 15.75 5.68 -3.44
N PHE A 89 16.36 6.06 -2.30
CA PHE A 89 16.63 7.44 -1.94
C PHE A 89 18.14 7.62 -1.78
N GLY A 90 18.70 8.67 -2.38
CA GLY A 90 20.15 8.89 -2.38
C GLY A 90 20.96 7.75 -3.05
N GLY A 91 20.33 6.97 -3.93
CA GLY A 91 20.93 5.80 -4.58
C GLY A 91 21.07 4.57 -3.68
N ILE A 92 20.44 4.56 -2.50
CA ILE A 92 20.41 3.43 -1.59
C ILE A 92 19.02 2.78 -1.66
N GLU A 93 18.99 1.49 -1.99
CA GLU A 93 17.78 0.67 -2.02
C GLU A 93 17.29 0.35 -0.60
N GLN A 94 16.00 0.53 -0.37
CA GLN A 94 15.40 0.49 0.96
C GLN A 94 14.06 -0.22 0.94
N VAL A 95 13.70 -0.84 2.06
CA VAL A 95 12.34 -1.26 2.35
C VAL A 95 11.73 -0.32 3.37
N ILE A 96 10.56 0.20 3.03
CA ILE A 96 9.77 1.11 3.86
C ILE A 96 8.65 0.32 4.51
N MET A 97 8.47 0.53 5.80
CA MET A 97 7.33 0.07 6.56
C MET A 97 6.60 1.25 7.18
N VAL A 98 5.29 1.11 7.25
CA VAL A 98 4.43 1.94 8.09
C VAL A 98 3.95 1.07 9.25
N SER A 99 3.89 1.61 10.45
CA SER A 99 3.23 0.96 11.58
C SER A 99 2.42 1.98 12.37
N PRO A 100 1.12 1.72 12.60
CA PRO A 100 0.28 2.62 13.38
C PRO A 100 0.60 2.53 14.88
N TYR A 101 0.14 3.50 15.67
CA TYR A 101 0.16 3.40 17.13
C TYR A 101 -1.03 2.57 17.63
N ASP A 102 -0.96 2.06 18.87
CA ASP A 102 -2.12 1.44 19.53
C ASP A 102 -2.84 2.46 20.43
N ARG A 103 -4.16 2.58 20.28
CA ARG A 103 -4.99 3.43 21.16
C ARG A 103 -5.09 2.91 22.59
N ASN A 104 -4.82 1.63 22.80
CA ASN A 104 -4.96 0.96 24.08
C ASN A 104 -3.62 0.66 24.76
N ASP A 105 -2.50 0.86 24.07
CA ASP A 105 -1.14 0.63 24.59
C ASP A 105 -0.22 1.77 24.17
N SER A 106 0.04 2.70 25.10
CA SER A 106 0.89 3.86 24.86
C SER A 106 2.37 3.53 24.64
N THR A 107 2.79 2.27 24.84
CA THR A 107 4.14 1.83 24.50
C THR A 107 4.31 1.53 23.01
N LYS A 108 3.19 1.44 22.27
CA LYS A 108 3.16 1.24 20.81
C LYS A 108 2.96 2.57 20.09
N ILE A 109 4.05 3.16 19.61
CA ILE A 109 4.05 4.47 18.94
C ILE A 109 4.14 4.31 17.42
N ASN A 110 3.53 5.20 16.65
CA ASN A 110 3.53 5.10 15.19
C ASN A 110 4.91 5.38 14.62
N GLU A 111 5.22 4.75 13.49
CA GLU A 111 6.40 5.07 12.70
C GLU A 111 6.20 4.75 11.22
N VAL A 112 6.80 5.57 10.36
CA VAL A 112 7.20 5.24 9.00
C VAL A 112 8.71 5.09 9.04
N VAL A 113 9.23 3.91 8.75
CA VAL A 113 10.64 3.57 8.93
C VAL A 113 11.19 2.91 7.68
N SER A 114 12.45 3.19 7.38
CA SER A 114 13.19 2.57 6.30
C SER A 114 14.31 1.69 6.82
N PHE A 115 14.53 0.56 6.15
CA PHE A 115 15.67 -0.31 6.34
C PHE A 115 16.42 -0.51 5.02
N ASP A 116 17.75 -0.55 5.09
CA ASP A 116 18.63 -0.93 3.98
C ASP A 116 18.27 -2.33 3.49
N LEU A 117 18.05 -2.46 2.17
CA LEU A 117 17.51 -3.67 1.58
C LEU A 117 18.46 -4.87 1.64
N LYS A 118 19.76 -4.61 1.83
CA LYS A 118 20.81 -5.64 1.85
C LYS A 118 21.12 -6.15 3.25
N SER A 119 20.95 -5.31 4.28
CA SER A 119 21.40 -5.58 5.64
C SER A 119 20.28 -5.55 6.69
N GLY A 120 19.12 -4.94 6.38
CA GLY A 120 18.06 -4.70 7.36
C GLY A 120 18.38 -3.61 8.39
N LYS A 121 19.48 -2.87 8.21
CA LYS A 121 19.85 -1.74 9.07
C LYS A 121 18.89 -0.58 8.84
N GLU A 122 18.39 0.03 9.90
CA GLU A 122 17.57 1.23 9.82
C GLU A 122 18.33 2.40 9.19
N LEU A 123 17.67 3.12 8.31
CA LEU A 123 18.22 4.27 7.59
C LEU A 123 17.61 5.60 8.04
N TRP A 124 16.28 5.64 8.24
CA TRP A 124 15.56 6.80 8.74
C TRP A 124 14.20 6.39 9.31
N ASN A 125 13.61 7.30 10.08
CA ASN A 125 12.32 7.17 10.73
C ASN A 125 11.55 8.49 10.63
N TYR A 126 10.22 8.41 10.58
CA TYR A 126 9.29 9.52 10.64
C TYR A 126 8.04 9.13 11.46
N ASP A 127 7.61 10.00 12.38
CA ASP A 127 6.51 9.73 13.32
C ASP A 127 5.29 10.66 13.13
N GLY A 128 5.23 11.43 12.03
CA GLY A 128 4.14 12.38 11.81
C GLY A 128 2.84 11.75 11.27
N LEU A 129 2.89 10.52 10.72
CA LEU A 129 1.71 9.74 10.33
C LEU A 129 1.04 9.09 11.55
N LYS A 130 0.46 9.93 12.41
CA LYS A 130 -0.23 9.61 13.66
C LYS A 130 -1.53 8.86 13.43
N SER A 131 -1.44 7.66 12.88
CA SER A 131 -2.55 6.78 12.55
C SER A 131 -2.64 5.60 13.51
N PHE A 132 -3.86 5.18 13.85
CA PHE A 132 -4.11 4.01 14.71
C PHE A 132 -4.55 2.75 13.94
N ALA A 133 -4.70 2.84 12.62
CA ALA A 133 -5.16 1.72 11.78
C ALA A 133 -4.76 1.95 10.32
N THR A 134 -3.55 1.53 9.96
CA THR A 134 -3.00 1.79 8.62
C THR A 134 -2.94 0.53 7.78
N ILE A 135 -3.74 0.48 6.72
CA ILE A 135 -3.76 -0.60 5.72
C ILE A 135 -2.97 -0.18 4.48
N THR A 136 -3.08 1.11 4.12
CA THR A 136 -2.46 1.69 2.92
C THR A 136 -0.93 1.67 2.99
N PRO A 137 -0.25 1.01 2.05
CA PRO A 137 1.17 1.21 1.83
C PRO A 137 1.46 2.64 1.32
N ALA A 138 2.61 3.23 1.69
CA ALA A 138 3.11 4.46 1.08
C ALA A 138 3.24 4.38 -0.46
N THR A 139 3.17 5.53 -1.12
CA THR A 139 3.38 5.65 -2.58
C THR A 139 4.73 6.30 -2.82
N VAL A 140 5.64 5.60 -3.50
CA VAL A 140 6.92 6.18 -3.93
C VAL A 140 6.67 7.03 -5.16
N ILE A 141 7.00 8.32 -5.07
CA ILE A 141 6.75 9.29 -6.14
C ILE A 141 7.95 9.34 -7.09
N ASP A 142 9.15 9.45 -6.52
CA ASP A 142 10.42 9.49 -7.23
C ASP A 142 11.58 9.12 -6.29
N ASP A 143 12.82 9.50 -6.65
CA ASP A 143 14.05 9.22 -5.92
C ASP A 143 14.27 10.13 -4.69
N LYS A 144 13.25 10.92 -4.30
CA LYS A 144 13.26 11.80 -3.12
C LYS A 144 11.92 11.88 -2.41
N ARG A 145 10.80 11.62 -3.06
CA ARG A 145 9.46 11.90 -2.53
C ARG A 145 8.69 10.62 -2.21
N LEU A 146 8.07 10.63 -1.03
CA LEU A 146 7.21 9.57 -0.53
C LEU A 146 5.87 10.15 -0.08
N PHE A 147 4.78 9.62 -0.63
CA PHE A 147 3.43 10.04 -0.26
C PHE A 147 2.78 9.03 0.70
N LEU A 148 2.20 9.54 1.77
CA LEU A 148 1.50 8.78 2.80
C LEU A 148 0.04 9.21 2.83
N THR A 149 -0.88 8.28 3.06
CA THR A 149 -2.30 8.59 3.15
C THR A 149 -3.04 7.62 4.07
N ASP A 150 -4.03 8.13 4.81
CA ASP A 150 -4.85 7.34 5.73
C ASP A 150 -6.21 8.03 6.00
N CYS A 151 -7.14 7.31 6.64
CA CYS A 151 -8.39 7.83 7.21
C CYS A 151 -8.59 7.44 8.69
N SER A 152 -7.51 7.17 9.42
CA SER A 152 -7.50 6.83 10.84
C SER A 152 -6.54 7.71 11.64
N TYR A 153 -6.54 9.02 11.37
CA TYR A 153 -5.58 9.99 11.90
C TYR A 153 -6.01 10.68 13.21
N ASN A 154 -5.09 10.84 14.17
CA ASN A 154 -5.27 11.50 15.47
C ASN A 154 -6.54 11.04 16.21
N ASP A 155 -6.62 9.76 16.54
CA ASP A 155 -7.72 9.10 17.28
C ASP A 155 -9.11 9.20 16.64
N ASN A 156 -9.21 9.68 15.40
CA ASN A 156 -10.46 9.85 14.69
C ASN A 156 -10.40 9.19 13.31
N TYR A 157 -11.57 8.85 12.76
CA TYR A 157 -11.67 8.41 11.36
C TYR A 157 -11.64 9.62 10.41
N LYS A 158 -10.53 10.36 10.42
CA LYS A 158 -10.31 11.57 9.62
C LYS A 158 -9.22 11.34 8.59
N PRO A 159 -9.36 11.93 7.39
CA PRO A 159 -8.37 11.83 6.33
C PRO A 159 -7.07 12.56 6.68
N VAL A 160 -5.96 12.01 6.19
CA VAL A 160 -4.67 12.69 6.12
C VAL A 160 -3.93 12.24 4.86
N SER A 161 -3.22 13.18 4.24
CA SER A 161 -2.26 12.96 3.17
C SER A 161 -1.00 13.76 3.47
N ILE A 162 0.17 13.13 3.37
CA ILE A 162 1.46 13.71 3.72
C ILE A 162 2.42 13.43 2.58
N MET A 163 3.14 14.46 2.12
CA MET A 163 4.28 14.28 1.23
C MET A 163 5.56 14.50 2.02
N LEU A 164 6.45 13.52 1.96
CA LEU A 164 7.79 13.60 2.54
C LEU A 164 8.81 13.80 1.43
N GLU A 165 9.84 14.58 1.73
CA GLU A 165 11.11 14.59 1.01
C GLU A 165 12.16 13.84 1.84
N ILE A 166 12.91 12.94 1.21
CA ILE A 166 13.92 12.11 1.82
C ILE A 166 15.21 12.32 1.04
N ILE A 167 16.18 13.00 1.67
CA ILE A 167 17.47 13.34 1.06
C ILE A 167 18.60 12.74 1.87
N LEU A 168 19.66 12.28 1.19
CA LEU A 168 20.90 11.83 1.84
C LEU A 168 21.87 13.01 1.92
N GLU A 169 22.20 13.44 3.14
CA GLU A 169 23.21 14.46 3.41
C GLU A 169 24.42 13.80 4.12
N GLY A 170 25.51 13.63 3.37
CA GLY A 170 26.66 12.87 3.86
C GLY A 170 26.31 11.39 4.03
N GLU A 171 26.21 10.92 5.28
CA GLU A 171 25.86 9.53 5.62
C GLU A 171 24.47 9.42 6.28
N GLU A 172 23.76 10.53 6.44
CA GLU A 172 22.47 10.58 7.15
C GLU A 172 21.32 10.97 6.22
N PHE A 173 20.17 10.31 6.40
CA PHE A 173 18.95 10.68 5.71
C PHE A 173 18.20 11.76 6.49
N ILE A 174 17.84 12.84 5.81
CA ILE A 174 16.97 13.90 6.32
C ILE A 174 15.58 13.68 5.74
N VAL A 175 14.56 13.72 6.61
CA VAL A 175 13.15 13.57 6.23
C VAL A 175 12.42 14.88 6.50
N ASN A 176 11.94 15.52 5.44
CA ASN A 176 11.19 16.78 5.52
C ASN A 176 9.72 16.56 5.17
N GLU A 177 8.80 17.15 5.92
CA GLU A 177 7.41 17.26 5.49
C GLU A 177 7.30 18.38 4.43
N ILE A 178 6.96 18.02 3.19
CA ILE A 178 6.62 19.00 2.15
C ILE A 178 5.24 19.59 2.44
N PHE A 179 4.26 18.73 2.71
CA PHE A 179 2.93 19.15 3.12
C PHE A 179 2.23 18.12 4.02
N VAL A 180 1.24 18.61 4.77
CA VAL A 180 0.23 17.80 5.46
C VAL A 180 -1.16 18.32 5.08
N ASN A 181 -1.92 17.54 4.33
CA ASN A 181 -3.30 17.82 3.95
C ASN A 181 -4.25 16.96 4.79
N LYS A 182 -5.27 17.56 5.42
CA LYS A 182 -6.26 16.86 6.28
C LYS A 182 -7.66 16.83 5.67
N GLU A 183 -7.76 17.13 4.39
CA GLU A 183 -9.03 17.18 3.64
C GLU A 183 -9.33 15.87 2.90
N ALA A 184 -8.29 15.18 2.45
CA ALA A 184 -8.42 13.91 1.72
C ALA A 184 -7.40 12.86 2.18
N GLY A 185 -7.84 11.60 2.18
CA GLY A 185 -6.97 10.46 2.47
C GLY A 185 -7.60 9.13 2.08
N CYS A 186 -6.80 8.11 1.81
CA CYS A 186 -7.26 6.78 1.45
C CYS A 186 -6.96 5.77 2.57
N LYS A 187 -7.98 4.98 2.95
CA LYS A 187 -7.85 4.03 4.05
C LYS A 187 -7.09 2.76 3.66
N MET A 188 -7.16 2.34 2.39
CA MET A 188 -6.72 0.98 2.01
C MET A 188 -5.70 0.89 0.88
N HIS A 189 -5.74 1.78 -0.11
CA HIS A 189 -4.95 1.62 -1.33
C HIS A 189 -4.01 2.80 -1.54
N PRO A 190 -2.80 2.54 -2.09
CA PRO A 190 -1.86 3.61 -2.42
C PRO A 190 -2.45 4.52 -3.50
N ALA A 191 -1.88 5.72 -3.63
CA ALA A 191 -2.22 6.61 -4.72
C ALA A 191 -1.64 6.10 -6.05
N VAL A 192 -2.34 6.40 -7.14
CA VAL A 192 -1.81 6.27 -8.49
C VAL A 192 -1.19 7.60 -8.88
N VAL A 193 0.06 7.57 -9.32
CA VAL A 193 0.79 8.75 -9.82
C VAL A 193 0.64 8.79 -11.34
N VAL A 194 0.15 9.91 -11.89
CA VAL A 194 0.13 10.18 -13.33
C VAL A 194 0.60 11.61 -13.55
N ASP A 195 1.67 11.78 -14.32
CA ASP A 195 2.37 13.07 -14.47
C ASP A 195 2.64 13.71 -13.09
N ASP A 196 2.29 14.99 -12.91
CA ASP A 196 2.46 15.73 -11.64
C ASP A 196 1.21 15.66 -10.73
N HIS A 197 0.42 14.58 -10.81
CA HIS A 197 -0.81 14.43 -10.03
C HIS A 197 -0.94 13.07 -9.35
N LEU A 198 -1.57 13.10 -8.18
CA LEU A 198 -1.93 11.94 -7.36
C LEU A 198 -3.42 11.68 -7.46
N TYR A 199 -3.78 10.45 -7.82
CA TYR A 199 -5.16 9.98 -7.89
C TYR A 199 -5.39 8.90 -6.84
N PHE A 200 -6.34 9.12 -5.93
CA PHE A 200 -6.67 8.14 -4.91
C PHE A 200 -8.12 8.25 -4.45
N ASN A 201 -8.63 7.14 -3.94
CA ASN A 201 -10.00 7.06 -3.46
C ASN A 201 -10.10 7.62 -2.04
N ASN A 202 -10.57 8.87 -1.90
CA ASN A 202 -10.74 9.52 -0.61
C ASN A 202 -11.85 8.83 0.19
N ASN A 203 -11.53 8.33 1.39
CA ASN A 203 -12.49 7.74 2.32
C ASN A 203 -12.94 8.69 3.42
N GLY A 204 -12.64 9.99 3.28
CA GLY A 204 -13.20 11.08 4.07
C GLY A 204 -14.64 11.43 3.67
N ASN A 205 -15.04 12.68 3.94
CA ASN A 205 -16.37 13.18 3.59
C ASN A 205 -16.25 14.41 2.66
N PRO A 206 -16.75 14.34 1.41
CA PRO A 206 -17.41 13.19 0.78
C PRO A 206 -16.41 12.07 0.42
N ASN A 207 -16.90 10.82 0.39
CA ASN A 207 -16.15 9.70 -0.16
C ASN A 207 -16.19 9.79 -1.70
N GLN A 208 -15.01 9.89 -2.33
CA GLN A 208 -14.89 10.12 -3.78
C GLN A 208 -13.46 9.87 -4.28
N LEU A 209 -13.31 9.59 -5.57
CA LEU A 209 -12.00 9.74 -6.23
C LEU A 209 -11.58 11.21 -6.18
N VAL A 210 -10.31 11.46 -5.82
CA VAL A 210 -9.72 12.80 -5.84
C VAL A 210 -8.50 12.86 -6.74
N CYS A 211 -8.22 14.06 -7.24
CA CYS A 211 -6.96 14.44 -7.86
C CYS A 211 -6.28 15.48 -6.97
N MET A 212 -5.01 15.25 -6.64
CA MET A 212 -4.20 16.11 -5.79
C MET A 212 -2.89 16.48 -6.50
N THR A 213 -2.46 17.73 -6.40
CA THR A 213 -1.15 18.17 -6.93
C THR A 213 -0.01 17.65 -6.05
N MET A 214 1.21 17.69 -6.58
CA MET A 214 2.42 17.37 -5.79
C MET A 214 2.67 18.30 -4.60
N ASP A 215 2.02 19.47 -4.57
CA ASP A 215 2.05 20.43 -3.46
C ASP A 215 0.90 20.23 -2.45
N GLY A 216 0.03 19.23 -2.68
CA GLY A 216 -1.02 18.84 -1.75
C GLY A 216 -2.36 19.55 -1.93
N GLU A 217 -2.58 20.21 -3.07
CA GLU A 217 -3.83 20.89 -3.39
C GLU A 217 -4.82 19.94 -4.06
N LEU A 218 -6.08 19.94 -3.61
CA LEU A 218 -7.16 19.21 -4.29
C LEU A 218 -7.67 20.05 -5.48
N VAL A 219 -7.53 19.52 -6.70
CA VAL A 219 -7.90 20.26 -7.92
C VAL A 219 -9.34 20.00 -8.38
N TRP A 220 -9.97 18.98 -7.83
CA TRP A 220 -11.33 18.55 -8.14
C TRP A 220 -12.32 19.07 -7.09
N GLU A 221 -13.48 19.56 -7.53
CA GLU A 221 -14.54 20.01 -6.63
C GLU A 221 -15.07 18.87 -5.72
N LYS A 222 -15.57 19.23 -4.53
CA LYS A 222 -16.12 18.25 -3.58
C LYS A 222 -17.52 17.82 -4.01
N GLY A 223 -17.76 16.51 -4.08
CA GLY A 223 -19.08 15.92 -4.29
C GLY A 223 -19.49 15.81 -5.77
N SER A 224 -18.60 16.10 -6.71
CA SER A 224 -18.89 16.06 -8.15
C SER A 224 -18.62 14.71 -8.81
N PHE A 225 -18.12 13.69 -8.09
CA PHE A 225 -17.52 12.50 -8.70
C PHE A 225 -17.90 11.16 -8.05
N GLN A 226 -17.53 10.08 -8.73
CA GLN A 226 -17.87 8.71 -8.34
C GLN A 226 -17.23 8.32 -7.00
N ASN A 227 -18.05 7.83 -6.08
CA ASN A 227 -17.61 7.17 -4.84
C ASN A 227 -17.21 5.72 -5.17
N PHE A 228 -15.93 5.39 -4.97
CA PHE A 228 -15.40 4.03 -5.16
C PHE A 228 -15.38 3.21 -3.87
N GLU A 229 -15.98 3.72 -2.78
CA GLU A 229 -16.04 3.09 -1.47
C GLU A 229 -14.65 2.72 -0.99
N MET A 230 -14.41 1.46 -0.66
CA MET A 230 -13.09 0.94 -0.27
C MET A 230 -12.45 0.19 -1.43
N GLY A 231 -12.70 0.59 -2.67
CA GLY A 231 -12.18 -0.09 -3.85
C GLY A 231 -10.79 0.39 -4.29
N SER A 232 -10.10 -0.46 -5.04
CA SER A 232 -8.72 -0.27 -5.48
C SER A 232 -8.60 0.45 -6.83
N LEU A 233 -7.46 1.09 -7.05
CA LEU A 233 -7.07 1.71 -8.32
C LEU A 233 -5.78 1.06 -8.82
N ILE A 234 -5.63 0.94 -10.15
CA ILE A 234 -4.38 0.55 -10.83
C ILE A 234 -4.23 1.35 -12.11
N LEU A 235 -2.99 1.72 -12.47
CA LEU A 235 -2.67 2.36 -13.74
C LEU A 235 -2.30 1.31 -14.78
N ILE A 236 -2.96 1.33 -15.94
CA ILE A 236 -2.68 0.47 -17.10
C ILE A 236 -2.72 1.34 -18.35
N ASP A 237 -1.62 1.39 -19.11
CA ASP A 237 -1.50 2.15 -20.36
C ASP A 237 -2.04 3.60 -20.27
N ASN A 238 -1.63 4.32 -19.23
CA ASN A 238 -2.04 5.69 -18.90
C ASN A 238 -3.53 5.87 -18.56
N LEU A 239 -4.26 4.79 -18.33
CA LEU A 239 -5.64 4.81 -17.85
C LEU A 239 -5.72 4.26 -16.43
N ILE A 240 -6.53 4.90 -15.60
CA ILE A 240 -6.83 4.41 -14.26
C ILE A 240 -7.97 3.40 -14.37
N ILE A 241 -7.74 2.19 -13.89
CA ILE A 241 -8.81 1.23 -13.64
C ILE A 241 -9.19 1.31 -12.17
N GLY A 242 -10.43 1.68 -11.89
CA GLY A 242 -10.99 1.72 -10.55
C GLY A 242 -12.02 0.62 -10.34
N GLN A 243 -11.87 -0.19 -9.29
CA GLN A 243 -12.93 -1.08 -8.84
C GLN A 243 -13.75 -0.39 -7.74
N ASN A 244 -15.07 -0.45 -7.80
CA ASN A 244 -15.93 0.06 -6.74
C ASN A 244 -16.04 -0.97 -5.60
N GLY A 245 -15.67 -0.57 -4.38
CA GLY A 245 -15.60 -1.47 -3.23
C GLY A 245 -16.94 -2.04 -2.74
N LYS A 246 -18.09 -1.49 -3.15
CA LYS A 246 -19.42 -1.92 -2.69
C LYS A 246 -20.16 -2.81 -3.67
N ASN A 247 -20.03 -2.58 -4.96
CA ASN A 247 -20.71 -3.38 -5.98
C ASN A 247 -19.75 -4.13 -6.91
N GLY A 248 -18.44 -3.89 -6.80
CA GLY A 248 -17.41 -4.53 -7.61
C GLY A 248 -17.29 -4.02 -9.05
N ASP A 249 -18.09 -3.02 -9.46
CA ASP A 249 -18.03 -2.45 -10.81
C ASP A 249 -16.60 -2.00 -11.14
N ILE A 250 -16.16 -2.27 -12.37
CA ILE A 250 -14.86 -1.88 -12.89
C ILE A 250 -15.06 -0.68 -13.81
N HIS A 251 -14.34 0.40 -13.53
CA HIS A 251 -14.40 1.67 -14.24
C HIS A 251 -13.08 1.94 -14.94
N LEU A 252 -13.15 2.37 -16.20
CA LEU A 252 -12.03 2.84 -17.01
C LEU A 252 -12.04 4.37 -16.99
N ILE A 253 -10.97 4.97 -16.50
CA ILE A 253 -10.92 6.40 -16.20
C ILE A 253 -9.70 7.00 -16.91
N GLU A 254 -9.92 8.07 -17.66
CA GLU A 254 -8.84 8.92 -18.18
C GLU A 254 -8.38 9.86 -17.05
N PRO A 255 -7.11 9.78 -16.61
CA PRO A 255 -6.57 10.70 -15.61
C PRO A 255 -6.50 12.12 -16.18
N SER A 256 -7.06 13.10 -15.47
CA SER A 256 -7.13 14.49 -15.93
C SER A 256 -7.31 15.45 -14.74
N PRO A 257 -6.48 16.50 -14.59
CA PRO A 257 -6.68 17.49 -13.54
C PRO A 257 -7.95 18.34 -13.74
N GLU A 258 -8.45 18.43 -14.96
CA GLU A 258 -9.66 19.19 -15.31
C GLU A 258 -10.96 18.57 -14.77
N GLY A 259 -10.94 17.29 -14.41
CA GLY A 259 -12.09 16.60 -13.83
C GLY A 259 -12.10 15.10 -14.09
N TYR A 260 -13.04 14.41 -13.47
CA TYR A 260 -13.28 12.98 -13.70
C TYR A 260 -13.76 12.72 -15.13
N LYS A 261 -13.09 11.80 -15.83
CA LYS A 261 -13.43 11.37 -17.20
C LYS A 261 -13.56 9.86 -17.26
N GLU A 262 -14.78 9.35 -17.14
CA GLU A 262 -15.05 7.92 -17.33
C GLU A 262 -15.16 7.58 -18.81
N LEU A 263 -14.34 6.64 -19.27
CA LEU A 263 -14.35 6.13 -20.64
C LEU A 263 -15.29 4.93 -20.79
N GLY A 264 -15.52 4.19 -19.71
CA GLY A 264 -16.42 3.04 -19.71
C GLY A 264 -16.52 2.35 -18.36
N LYS A 265 -17.52 1.47 -18.25
CA LYS A 265 -17.78 0.68 -17.04
C LYS A 265 -18.21 -0.73 -17.40
N ALA A 266 -17.77 -1.71 -16.63
CA ALA A 266 -18.21 -3.10 -16.73
C ALA A 266 -18.59 -3.66 -15.35
N SER A 267 -19.66 -4.44 -15.31
CA SER A 267 -20.20 -5.05 -14.09
C SER A 267 -20.10 -6.58 -14.19
N PHE A 268 -19.30 -7.18 -13.33
CA PHE A 268 -19.10 -8.64 -13.30
C PHE A 268 -19.54 -9.29 -11.98
N PHE A 269 -19.92 -8.48 -11.00
CA PHE A 269 -20.21 -8.88 -9.63
C PHE A 269 -21.69 -8.62 -9.35
N ASP A 270 -22.35 -9.62 -8.78
CA ASP A 270 -23.80 -9.66 -8.54
C ASP A 270 -24.14 -9.92 -7.06
N SER A 271 -23.11 -10.04 -6.21
CA SER A 271 -23.29 -10.28 -4.78
C SER A 271 -23.95 -9.08 -4.09
N LYS A 272 -25.02 -9.37 -3.34
CA LYS A 272 -25.70 -8.38 -2.50
C LYS A 272 -24.91 -8.01 -1.24
N LYS A 273 -23.80 -8.71 -0.97
CA LYS A 273 -22.87 -8.47 0.15
C LYS A 273 -21.45 -8.19 -0.35
N SER A 274 -21.30 -7.70 -1.59
CA SER A 274 -19.99 -7.50 -2.19
C SER A 274 -19.12 -6.54 -1.36
N GLN A 275 -17.89 -6.96 -1.11
CA GLN A 275 -16.79 -6.14 -0.59
C GLN A 275 -15.60 -6.35 -1.51
N ALA A 276 -15.49 -5.48 -2.52
CA ALA A 276 -14.45 -5.53 -3.54
C ALA A 276 -13.24 -4.66 -3.12
N TRP A 277 -12.66 -5.01 -1.98
CA TRP A 277 -11.63 -4.26 -1.27
C TRP A 277 -10.21 -4.73 -1.57
N ALA A 278 -10.10 -5.79 -2.37
CA ALA A 278 -8.82 -6.37 -2.73
C ALA A 278 -8.09 -5.49 -3.76
N PRO A 279 -6.75 -5.47 -3.75
CA PRO A 279 -6.00 -4.85 -4.83
C PRO A 279 -6.28 -5.55 -6.17
N LEU A 280 -6.27 -4.76 -7.24
CA LEU A 280 -6.30 -5.25 -8.61
C LEU A 280 -4.92 -5.79 -9.01
N ALA A 281 -4.88 -6.77 -9.91
CA ALA A 281 -3.63 -7.25 -10.50
C ALA A 281 -3.74 -7.32 -12.02
N PHE A 282 -2.71 -6.88 -12.73
CA PHE A 282 -2.68 -6.88 -14.19
C PHE A 282 -1.42 -7.56 -14.72
N SER A 283 -1.58 -8.44 -15.71
CA SER A 283 -0.45 -9.06 -16.38
C SER A 283 -0.83 -9.55 -17.76
N LYS A 284 0.00 -9.26 -18.77
CA LYS A 284 -0.16 -9.75 -20.16
C LYS A 284 -1.59 -9.54 -20.70
N GLY A 285 -2.11 -8.32 -20.59
CA GLY A 285 -3.45 -7.97 -21.08
C GLY A 285 -4.60 -8.48 -20.20
N LYS A 286 -4.34 -9.10 -19.05
CA LYS A 286 -5.39 -9.67 -18.19
C LYS A 286 -5.44 -8.99 -16.83
N LEU A 287 -6.62 -8.45 -16.51
CA LEU A 287 -6.93 -7.88 -15.21
C LEU A 287 -7.62 -8.91 -14.34
N LEU A 288 -7.08 -9.15 -13.14
CA LEU A 288 -7.72 -9.89 -12.07
C LEU A 288 -8.37 -8.91 -11.11
N ALA A 289 -9.66 -9.11 -10.88
CA ALA A 289 -10.46 -8.34 -9.93
C ALA A 289 -11.31 -9.31 -9.11
N ARG A 290 -11.51 -9.01 -7.82
CA ARG A 290 -12.30 -9.90 -6.96
C ARG A 290 -13.12 -9.15 -5.93
N ASP A 291 -14.19 -9.79 -5.51
CA ASP A 291 -14.84 -9.49 -4.23
C ASP A 291 -14.67 -10.67 -3.27
N MET A 292 -15.57 -10.77 -2.29
CA MET A 292 -15.56 -11.84 -1.29
C MET A 292 -16.03 -13.20 -1.83
N GLU A 293 -16.75 -13.24 -2.96
CA GLU A 293 -17.40 -14.45 -3.47
C GLU A 293 -16.88 -14.85 -4.86
N LYS A 294 -16.33 -13.91 -5.62
CA LYS A 294 -15.95 -14.11 -7.02
C LYS A 294 -14.61 -13.47 -7.34
N LEU A 295 -13.79 -14.20 -8.08
CA LEU A 295 -12.61 -13.69 -8.80
C LEU A 295 -12.93 -13.72 -10.29
N VAL A 296 -12.71 -12.61 -10.99
CA VAL A 296 -12.86 -12.50 -12.44
C VAL A 296 -11.51 -12.21 -13.09
N CYS A 297 -11.37 -12.70 -14.32
CA CYS A 297 -10.25 -12.38 -15.20
C CYS A 297 -10.83 -11.69 -16.43
N VAL A 298 -10.53 -10.40 -16.58
CA VAL A 298 -11.01 -9.56 -17.68
C VAL A 298 -9.87 -9.43 -18.69
N ASP A 299 -10.15 -9.79 -19.95
CA ASP A 299 -9.20 -9.68 -21.05
C ASP A 299 -9.30 -8.28 -21.66
N PHE A 300 -8.23 -7.49 -21.55
CA PHE A 300 -8.11 -6.16 -22.14
C PHE A 300 -7.55 -6.20 -23.56
N GLY A 301 -7.17 -7.38 -24.07
CA GLY A 301 -6.50 -7.52 -25.36
C GLY A 301 -4.99 -7.30 -25.28
N GLU A 302 -4.34 -7.38 -26.45
CA GLU A 302 -2.93 -7.02 -26.63
C GLU A 302 -2.76 -5.52 -26.92
#